data_AF-A0A944XF25-F1
#
_entry.id   AF-A0A944XF25-F1
#
_cell.length_a   1.000
_cell.length_b   1.000
_cell.length_c   1.000
_cell.angle_alpha   90.00
_cell.angle_beta   90.00
_cell.angle_gamma   90.00
#
_symmetry.space_group_name_H-M   'P 1'
#
loop_
_entity.id
_entity.type
_entity.pdbx_description
1 polymer ?
#
loop_
_entity_poly.entity_id
_entity_poly.type
_entity_poly.pdbx_seq_one_letter_code
_entity_poly.pdbx_strand_id
1 'polypeptide(L)' 'MDLSETQKLSTITCPECGHSKAEEMPTDACIFFYECEKCGTRLKPKAGDCCVFCSYGSVPCPPIQAGDKCC' A
#
# COMPACT_ATOMS: atom_id res chain seq x y z
N MET A 1 6.76 -26.56 3.54
CA MET A 1 6.92 -25.16 3.97
C MET A 1 6.52 -24.32 2.78
N ASP A 2 5.26 -23.89 2.74
CA ASP A 2 4.71 -23.12 1.63
C ASP A 2 5.38 -21.74 1.62
N LEU A 3 6.13 -21.45 0.56
CA LEU A 3 6.88 -20.20 0.38
C LEU A 3 6.18 -19.28 -0.64
N SER A 4 4.86 -19.32 -0.71
CA SER A 4 4.07 -18.50 -1.65
C SER A 4 3.05 -17.59 -0.96
N GLU A 5 3.30 -17.18 0.29
CA GLU A 5 2.44 -16.20 0.97
C GLU A 5 2.77 -14.78 0.53
N THR A 6 1.87 -14.19 -0.25
CA THR A 6 1.85 -12.76 -0.57
C THR A 6 1.98 -11.94 0.72
N GLN A 7 2.98 -11.07 0.80
CA GLN A 7 3.15 -10.23 1.99
C GLN A 7 1.97 -9.27 2.08
N LYS A 8 1.13 -9.45 3.10
CA LYS A 8 -0.03 -8.59 3.34
C LYS A 8 0.31 -7.39 4.22
N LEU A 9 1.44 -7.36 4.89
CA LEU A 9 1.83 -6.20 5.70
C LEU A 9 2.72 -5.26 4.88
N SER A 10 2.32 -4.00 4.79
CA SER A 10 3.12 -2.94 4.19
C SER A 10 3.09 -1.70 5.07
N THR A 11 4.27 -1.13 5.32
CA THR A 11 4.39 0.08 6.11
C THR A 11 4.15 1.28 5.20
N ILE A 12 2.99 1.92 5.34
CA ILE A 12 2.69 3.17 4.64
C ILE A 12 3.43 4.29 5.36
N THR A 13 4.20 5.07 4.61
CA THR A 13 4.86 6.29 5.12
C THR A 13 4.23 7.53 4.51
N CYS A 14 3.67 8.38 5.37
CA CYS A 14 3.07 9.64 4.98
C CYS A 14 4.15 10.65 4.53
N PRO A 15 4.13 11.13 3.28
CA PRO A 15 5.11 12.10 2.79
C PRO A 15 4.96 13.50 3.42
N GLU A 16 3.79 13.84 3.94
CA GLU A 16 3.53 15.18 4.51
C GLU A 16 4.10 15.33 5.92
N CYS A 17 4.06 14.28 6.74
CA CYS A 17 4.45 14.36 8.16
C CYS A 17 5.49 13.32 8.61
N GLY A 18 5.91 12.43 7.70
CA GLY A 18 6.88 11.36 7.98
C GLY A 18 6.35 10.25 8.88
N HIS A 19 5.05 10.19 9.17
CA HIS A 19 4.47 9.10 9.97
C HIS A 19 4.46 7.81 9.17
N SER A 20 5.00 6.75 9.75
CA SER A 20 4.97 5.41 9.19
C SER A 20 4.07 4.51 10.03
N LYS A 21 3.20 3.75 9.38
CA LYS A 21 2.32 2.78 10.04
C LYS A 21 2.26 1.50 9.22
N ALA A 22 2.39 0.36 9.90
CA ALA A 22 2.16 -0.94 9.29
C ALA A 22 0.65 -1.15 9.12
N GLU A 23 0.25 -1.36 7.87
CA GLU A 23 -1.14 -1.60 7.49
C GLU A 23 -1.24 -2.94 6.76
N GLU A 24 -2.35 -3.64 6.98
CA GLU A 24 -2.65 -4.86 6.25
C GLU A 24 -3.27 -4.50 4.89
N MET A 25 -2.61 -4.91 3.82
CA MET A 25 -3.04 -4.80 2.45
C MET A 25 -4.14 -5.83 2.18
N PRO A 26 -5.36 -5.39 1.83
CA PRO A 26 -6.39 -6.30 1.38
C PRO A 26 -5.92 -7.03 0.12
N THR A 27 -6.17 -8.33 0.05
CA THR A 27 -5.83 -9.17 -1.11
C THR A 27 -6.88 -9.11 -2.21
N ASP A 28 -8.06 -8.59 -1.89
CA ASP A 28 -9.25 -8.53 -2.75
C ASP A 28 -9.59 -7.11 -3.23
N ALA A 29 -8.85 -6.09 -2.78
CA ALA A 29 -9.11 -4.70 -3.14
C ALA A 29 -7.85 -3.83 -3.17
N CYS A 30 -7.84 -2.82 -4.03
CA CYS A 30 -6.81 -1.77 -4.03
C CYS A 30 -7.24 -0.59 -3.14
N ILE A 31 -6.40 -0.22 -2.17
CA ILE A 31 -6.63 0.99 -1.37
C ILE A 31 -6.16 2.21 -2.16
N PHE A 32 -7.10 2.94 -2.76
CA PHE A 32 -6.80 4.16 -3.52
C PHE A 32 -6.66 5.40 -2.63
N PHE A 33 -7.34 5.43 -1.48
CA PHE A 33 -7.26 6.54 -0.54
C PHE A 33 -6.83 6.03 0.82
N TYR A 34 -5.83 6.68 1.41
CA TYR A 34 -5.40 6.42 2.77
C TYR A 34 -5.39 7.72 3.54
N GLU A 35 -6.04 7.74 4.69
CA GLU A 35 -6.01 8.89 5.59
C GLU A 35 -4.92 8.66 6.63
N CYS A 36 -3.94 9.56 6.68
CA CYS A 36 -2.89 9.47 7.68
C CYS A 36 -3.48 9.74 9.07
N GLU A 37 -3.41 8.76 9.97
CA GLU A 37 -3.95 8.90 11.34
C GLU A 37 -3.26 9.97 12.18
N LYS A 38 -2.03 10.38 11.83
CA LYS A 38 -1.28 11.40 12.56
C LYS A 38 -1.67 12.82 12.15
N CYS A 39 -1.78 13.10 10.86
CA CYS A 39 -2.01 14.47 10.35
C CYS A 39 -3.36 14.65 9.64
N GLY A 40 -4.16 13.60 9.49
CA GLY A 40 -5.45 13.61 8.78
C GLY A 40 -5.35 13.82 7.27
N THR A 41 -4.14 13.83 6.69
CA THR A 41 -3.98 14.00 5.25
C THR A 41 -4.47 12.78 4.51
N ARG A 42 -5.34 13.00 3.50
CA ARG A 42 -5.72 11.97 2.54
C ARG A 42 -4.68 11.83 1.43
N LEU A 43 -3.94 10.73 1.47
CA LEU A 43 -3.01 10.30 0.45
C LEU A 43 -3.76 9.64 -0.71
N LYS A 44 -3.28 9.88 -1.93
CA LYS A 44 -3.72 9.25 -3.18
C LYS A 44 -2.49 8.68 -3.88
N PRO A 45 -2.59 7.57 -4.62
CA PRO A 45 -1.46 7.06 -5.38
C PRO A 45 -0.87 8.12 -6.31
N LYS A 46 0.44 8.04 -6.51
CA LYS A 46 1.16 8.83 -7.49
C LYS A 46 0.73 8.41 -8.90
N ALA A 47 0.90 9.33 -9.86
CA ALA A 47 0.61 9.02 -11.25
C ALA A 47 1.46 7.82 -11.72
N GLY A 48 0.80 6.77 -12.21
CA GLY A 48 1.43 5.52 -12.64
C GLY A 48 1.34 4.37 -11.63
N ASP A 49 0.96 4.63 -10.38
CA ASP A 49 0.75 3.61 -9.35
C ASP A 49 -0.74 3.29 -9.19
N CYS A 50 -1.08 2.03 -8.90
CA CYS A 50 -2.50 1.64 -8.74
C CYS A 50 -3.07 1.82 -7.34
N CYS A 51 -2.26 1.97 -6.29
CA CYS A 51 -2.75 2.14 -4.93
C CYS A 51 -1.74 2.85 -4.04
N VAL A 52 -2.19 3.29 -2.85
CA VAL A 52 -1.34 3.99 -1.87
C VAL A 52 -0.13 3.16 -1.42
N PHE A 53 -0.24 1.83 -1.41
CA PHE A 53 0.86 0.95 -1.05
C PHE A 53 1.96 0.90 -2.12
N CYS A 54 1.60 0.96 -3.41
CA CYS A 54 2.59 1.08 -4.48
C CYS A 54 3.35 2.41 -4.41
N SER A 55 2.68 3.48 -3.98
CA SER A 55 3.28 4.83 -3.95
C SER A 55 4.06 5.18 -2.69
N TYR A 56 3.60 4.67 -1.55
CA TYR A 56 4.06 5.07 -0.20
C TYR A 56 4.30 3.90 0.75
N GLY A 57 3.98 2.67 0.32
CA GLY A 57 4.20 1.46 1.10
C GLY A 57 5.65 0.98 0.99
N SER A 58 6.09 0.22 1.99
CA SER A 58 7.38 -0.48 1.96
C SER A 58 7.38 -1.67 1.00
N VAL A 59 6.21 -2.28 0.79
CA VAL A 59 5.98 -3.41 -0.11
C VAL A 59 4.81 -3.06 -1.05
N PRO A 60 4.93 -3.34 -2.37
CA PRO A 60 3.85 -3.08 -3.33
C PRO A 60 2.61 -3.93 -3.05
N CYS A 61 1.47 -3.59 -3.67
CA CYS A 61 0.21 -4.31 -3.42
C CYS A 61 0.24 -5.78 -3.83
N PRO A 62 -0.62 -6.63 -3.21
CA PRO A 62 -0.68 -8.07 -3.50
C PRO A 62 -0.76 -8.44 -4.99
N PRO A 63 -1.57 -7.78 -5.84
CA PRO A 63 -1.62 -8.10 -7.27
C PRO A 63 -0.28 -7.89 -7.98
N ILE A 64 0.46 -6.83 -7.64
CA ILE A 64 1.77 -6.55 -8.21
C ILE A 64 2.82 -7.55 -7.73
N GLN A 65 2.74 -7.99 -6.47
CA GLN A 65 3.60 -9.07 -5.95
C GLN A 65 3.34 -10.40 -6.67
N ALA A 66 2.09 -10.68 -7.03
CA ALA A 66 1.69 -11.89 -7.76
C ALA A 66 2.06 -11.85 -9.25
N GLY A 67 2.54 -10.72 -9.77
CA GLY A 67 2.83 -10.53 -11.19
C GLY A 67 1.60 -10.29 -12.06
N ASP A 68 0.44 -10.05 -11.43
CA ASP A 68 -0.77 -9.64 -12.14
C ASP A 68 -0.71 -8.15 -12.49
N LYS A 69 -1.47 -7.77 -13.52
CA LYS A 69 -1.60 -6.36 -13.90
C LYS A 69 -2.36 -5.62 -12.80
N CYS A 70 -1.86 -4.42 -12.44
CA CYS A 70 -2.59 -3.48 -11.58
C CYS A 70 -4.03 -3.34 -12.08
N CYS A 71 -5.00 -3.73 -11.24
CA CYS A 71 -6.45 -3.51 -11.32
C CYS A 71 -7.06 -3.44 -12.74
#